data_AF-A0A252E8P9-F1
#
_entry.id   AF-A0A252E8P9-F1
#
_cell.length_a   1.000
_cell.length_b   1.000
_cell.length_c   1.000
_cell.angle_alpha   90.00
_cell.angle_beta   90.00
_cell.angle_gamma   90.00
#
_symmetry.space_group_name_H-M   'P 1'
#
loop_
_entity.id
_entity.type
_entity.pdbx_description
1 polymer ?
#
loop_
_entity_poly.entity_id
_entity_poly.type
_entity_poly.pdbx_seq_one_letter_code
_entity_poly.pdbx_strand_id
1 'polypeptide(L)'
;MSINLIQKDNDEVAKTGTQSLEIELALFILKLKNGIWLAGIPSWLFGITDRSLAAFADGYLSTLEVFQLFTASFFFLSWLYLRPEHDLDNNDVDSTLYQGYLCPTQYNKLELKKRHMISQEYILPFPYLCQIYHLLNLKHLETIHKFSLNNLRVINISHFQPTAIGGVIKFQTMLDSPLNALRIWRQPIVEVDLILHTPYTVELSIPVYNNKRIVVMFYALPLNHREHQLFIEIYSDLEWPKPILQVLLHFASCLTLFEDLPYLRNLGEKNIERLFNMNLASNHQTMLLFKRFVELYGSSTKAPKLIEGSHEIEHSY
;
A
#
# COMPACT_ATOMS: atom_id res chain seq x y z
N MET A 1 -13.52 43.41 -24.38
CA MET A 1 -12.86 43.39 -23.06
C MET A 1 -12.82 41.96 -22.53
N SER A 2 -12.23 41.03 -23.29
CA SER A 2 -12.37 39.58 -23.05
C SER A 2 -11.12 38.77 -23.41
N ILE A 3 -10.14 39.38 -24.09
CA ILE A 3 -8.90 38.70 -24.53
C ILE A 3 -7.87 38.64 -23.39
N ASN A 4 -7.86 39.65 -22.50
CA ASN A 4 -6.92 39.73 -21.38
C ASN A 4 -7.26 38.81 -20.19
N LEU A 5 -8.48 38.27 -20.12
CA LEU A 5 -8.91 37.34 -19.05
C LEU A 5 -8.47 35.90 -19.37
N ILE A 6 -8.57 35.49 -20.63
CA ILE A 6 -8.18 34.14 -21.09
C ILE A 6 -6.66 33.95 -21.04
N GLN A 7 -5.89 35.00 -21.32
CA GLN A 7 -4.43 34.92 -21.27
C GLN A 7 -3.90 34.84 -19.84
N LYS A 8 -4.58 35.49 -18.88
CA LYS A 8 -4.17 35.49 -17.47
C LYS A 8 -4.43 34.13 -16.79
N ASP A 9 -5.54 33.46 -17.11
CA ASP A 9 -5.84 32.09 -16.66
C ASP A 9 -4.85 31.07 -17.23
N ASN A 10 -4.50 31.18 -18.51
CA ASN A 10 -3.54 30.26 -19.14
C ASN A 10 -2.11 30.42 -18.57
N ASP A 11 -1.69 31.65 -18.24
CA ASP A 11 -0.40 31.91 -17.61
C ASP A 11 -0.36 31.44 -16.14
N GLU A 12 -1.47 31.48 -15.40
CA GLU A 12 -1.57 30.96 -14.02
C GLU A 12 -1.62 29.42 -13.98
N VAL A 13 -2.31 28.77 -14.92
CA VAL A 13 -2.35 27.31 -15.07
C VAL A 13 -0.99 26.76 -15.52
N ALA A 14 -0.30 27.45 -16.44
CA ALA A 14 1.05 27.07 -16.85
C ALA A 14 2.06 27.23 -15.71
N LYS A 15 1.98 28.30 -14.91
CA LYS A 15 2.85 28.53 -13.75
C LYS A 15 2.61 27.52 -12.63
N THR A 16 1.36 27.18 -12.32
CA THR A 16 1.03 26.17 -11.30
C THR A 16 1.43 24.76 -11.71
N GLY A 17 1.27 24.41 -13.00
CA GLY A 17 1.79 23.16 -13.56
C GLY A 17 3.32 23.05 -13.45
N THR A 18 4.03 24.13 -13.80
CA THR A 18 5.50 24.16 -13.76
C THR A 18 6.04 24.11 -12.32
N GLN A 19 5.43 24.85 -11.39
CA GLN A 19 5.77 24.78 -9.96
C GLN A 19 5.51 23.40 -9.34
N SER A 20 4.43 22.73 -9.75
CA SER A 20 4.15 21.37 -9.27
C SER A 20 5.21 20.36 -9.71
N LEU A 21 5.72 20.48 -10.94
CA LEU A 21 6.79 19.63 -11.49
C LEU A 21 8.14 19.92 -10.81
N GLU A 22 8.46 21.18 -10.56
CA GLU A 22 9.68 21.58 -9.83
C GLU A 22 9.70 20.98 -8.41
N ILE A 23 8.56 20.99 -7.72
CA ILE A 23 8.42 20.38 -6.38
C ILE A 23 8.58 18.85 -6.45
N GLU A 24 7.99 18.19 -7.44
CA GLU A 24 8.13 16.74 -7.62
C GLU A 24 9.57 16.34 -7.97
N LEU A 25 10.26 17.12 -8.80
CA LEU A 25 11.67 16.92 -9.12
C LEU A 25 12.57 17.16 -7.90
N ALA A 26 12.31 18.21 -7.12
CA ALA A 26 13.07 18.46 -5.88
C ALA A 26 12.92 17.30 -4.88
N LEU A 27 11.70 16.77 -4.71
CA LEU A 27 11.44 15.60 -3.87
C LEU A 27 12.10 14.32 -4.42
N PHE A 28 12.11 14.14 -5.75
CA PHE A 28 12.79 13.03 -6.39
C PHE A 28 14.31 13.10 -6.18
N ILE A 29 14.92 14.27 -6.38
CA ILE A 29 16.36 14.50 -6.15
C ILE A 29 16.73 14.24 -4.69
N LEU A 30 15.90 14.68 -3.74
CA LEU A 30 16.13 14.43 -2.32
C LEU A 30 16.10 12.92 -1.99
N LYS A 31 15.09 12.20 -2.52
CA LYS A 31 15.00 10.74 -2.37
C LYS A 31 16.16 10.01 -3.04
N LEU A 32 16.58 10.43 -4.23
CA LEU A 32 17.69 9.85 -4.97
C LEU A 32 19.01 10.06 -4.21
N LYS A 33 19.28 11.28 -3.71
CA LYS A 33 20.44 11.58 -2.88
C LYS A 33 20.49 10.70 -1.64
N ASN A 34 19.37 10.54 -0.95
CA ASN A 34 19.29 9.69 0.25
C ASN A 34 19.48 8.20 -0.10
N GLY A 35 18.92 7.75 -1.22
CA GLY A 35 19.12 6.40 -1.74
C GLY A 35 20.59 6.10 -2.07
N ILE A 36 21.27 7.02 -2.76
CA ILE A 36 22.70 6.91 -3.08
C ILE A 36 23.53 6.89 -1.81
N TRP A 37 23.26 7.78 -0.86
CA TRP A 37 23.96 7.83 0.42
C TRP A 37 23.83 6.51 1.19
N LEU A 38 22.61 5.98 1.31
CA LEU A 38 22.31 4.74 2.00
C LEU A 38 22.96 3.52 1.31
N ALA A 39 22.93 3.46 -0.02
CA ALA A 39 23.57 2.39 -0.79
C ALA A 39 25.11 2.44 -0.70
N GLY A 40 25.68 3.61 -0.46
CA GLY A 40 27.13 3.76 -0.26
C GLY A 40 27.63 3.11 1.03
N ILE A 41 26.82 3.04 2.09
CA ILE A 41 27.22 2.44 3.39
C ILE A 41 27.64 0.97 3.25
N PRO A 42 26.80 0.05 2.71
CA PRO A 42 27.22 -1.34 2.53
C PRO A 42 28.35 -1.49 1.51
N SER A 43 28.43 -0.63 0.50
CA SER A 43 29.53 -0.65 -0.48
C SER A 43 30.88 -0.32 0.16
N TRP A 44 30.94 0.71 1.00
CA TRP A 44 32.16 1.06 1.76
C TRP A 44 32.52 -0.02 2.79
N LEU A 45 31.54 -0.55 3.53
CA LEU A 45 31.77 -1.64 4.48
C LEU A 45 32.34 -2.89 3.78
N PHE A 46 31.78 -3.26 2.62
CA PHE A 46 32.27 -4.37 1.83
C PHE A 46 33.71 -4.12 1.36
N GLY A 47 34.01 -2.94 0.82
CA GLY A 47 35.35 -2.58 0.36
C GLY A 47 36.40 -2.56 1.47
N ILE A 48 36.07 -2.04 2.66
CA ILE A 48 36.96 -2.06 3.83
C ILE A 48 37.21 -3.51 4.29
N THR A 49 36.16 -4.33 4.31
CA THR A 49 36.25 -5.74 4.72
C THR A 49 37.13 -6.55 3.76
N ASP A 50 36.89 -6.42 2.45
CA ASP A 50 37.68 -7.08 1.40
C ASP A 50 39.16 -6.72 1.48
N ARG A 51 39.46 -5.42 1.62
CA ARG A 51 40.84 -4.92 1.74
C ARG A 51 41.52 -5.32 3.03
N SER A 52 40.77 -5.40 4.12
CA SER A 52 41.29 -5.90 5.40
C SER A 52 41.65 -7.39 5.27
N LEU A 53 40.78 -8.21 4.69
CA LEU A 53 41.05 -9.64 4.47
C LEU A 53 42.27 -9.86 3.57
N ALA A 54 42.42 -9.09 2.50
CA ALA A 54 43.59 -9.14 1.63
C ALA A 54 44.89 -8.80 2.39
N ALA A 55 44.88 -7.73 3.19
CA ALA A 55 46.05 -7.30 3.96
C ALA A 55 46.47 -8.30 5.06
N PHE A 56 45.53 -9.12 5.58
CA PHE A 56 45.83 -10.18 6.54
C PHE A 56 46.18 -11.53 5.89
N ALA A 57 45.88 -11.73 4.60
CA ALA A 57 46.13 -12.98 3.90
C ALA A 57 47.62 -13.25 3.66
N ASP A 58 48.41 -12.19 3.44
CA ASP A 58 49.84 -12.29 3.15
C ASP A 58 50.73 -12.39 4.42
N GLY A 59 50.13 -12.38 5.62
CA GLY A 59 50.82 -12.60 6.90
C GLY A 59 51.71 -11.45 7.38
N TYR A 60 51.82 -10.37 6.61
CA TYR A 60 52.54 -9.16 6.98
C TYR A 60 51.78 -7.92 6.47
N LEU A 61 51.59 -6.92 7.32
CA LEU A 61 50.94 -5.67 6.93
C LEU A 61 51.95 -4.74 6.26
N SER A 62 51.79 -4.53 4.96
CA SER A 62 52.59 -3.54 4.23
C SER A 62 52.18 -2.12 4.66
N THR A 63 53.14 -1.20 4.73
CA THR A 63 52.87 0.22 5.00
C THR A 63 51.88 0.79 3.98
N LEU A 64 51.93 0.35 2.72
CA LEU A 64 51.00 0.75 1.68
C LEU A 64 49.56 0.32 1.98
N GLU A 65 49.36 -0.88 2.51
CA GLU A 65 48.04 -1.43 2.84
C GLU A 65 47.43 -0.70 4.03
N VAL A 66 48.26 -0.34 5.02
CA VAL A 66 47.85 0.50 6.15
C VAL A 66 47.37 1.87 5.67
N PHE A 67 48.09 2.52 4.76
CA PHE A 67 47.66 3.79 4.17
C PHE A 67 46.38 3.65 3.35
N GLN A 68 46.20 2.56 2.59
CA GLN A 68 44.99 2.31 1.83
C GLN A 68 43.78 2.09 2.74
N LEU A 69 43.94 1.32 3.81
CA LEU A 69 42.87 1.06 4.79
C LEU A 69 42.49 2.33 5.55
N PHE A 70 43.48 3.14 5.94
CA PHE A 70 43.25 4.44 6.55
C PHE A 70 42.50 5.39 5.61
N THR A 71 42.91 5.45 4.35
CA THR A 71 42.27 6.31 3.34
C THR A 71 40.83 5.86 3.05
N ALA A 72 40.60 4.55 2.90
CA ALA A 72 39.25 4.01 2.72
C ALA A 72 38.35 4.27 3.94
N SER A 73 38.89 4.12 5.15
CA SER A 73 38.18 4.43 6.40
C SER A 73 37.87 5.93 6.52
N PHE A 74 38.81 6.80 6.15
CA PHE A 74 38.61 8.24 6.12
C PHE A 74 37.52 8.65 5.13
N PHE A 75 37.51 8.08 3.91
CA PHE A 75 36.44 8.33 2.96
C PHE A 75 35.10 7.78 3.39
N PHE A 76 35.07 6.63 4.07
CA PHE A 76 33.85 6.11 4.68
C PHE A 76 33.31 7.03 5.77
N LEU A 77 34.17 7.51 6.68
CA LEU A 77 33.80 8.51 7.69
C LEU A 77 33.30 9.81 7.04
N SER A 78 33.98 10.28 5.99
CA SER A 78 33.55 11.44 5.21
C SER A 78 32.19 11.20 4.54
N TRP A 79 31.95 9.99 4.03
CA TRP A 79 30.68 9.58 3.44
C TRP A 79 29.55 9.58 4.48
N LEU A 80 29.81 9.04 5.68
CA LEU A 80 28.86 9.10 6.79
C LEU A 80 28.57 10.54 7.24
N TYR A 81 29.58 11.41 7.19
CA TYR A 81 29.44 12.82 7.52
C TYR A 81 28.66 13.60 6.45
N LEU A 82 28.79 13.21 5.18
CA LEU A 82 28.01 13.71 4.03
C LEU A 82 26.56 13.20 4.02
N ARG A 83 26.01 12.86 5.19
CA ARG A 83 24.60 12.51 5.32
C ARG A 83 23.78 13.66 4.76
N PRO A 84 22.92 13.42 3.75
CA PRO A 84 22.08 14.48 3.23
C PRO A 84 21.18 14.98 4.38
N GLU A 85 21.30 16.28 4.71
CA GLU A 85 20.49 16.92 5.73
C GLU A 85 19.01 16.61 5.48
N HIS A 86 18.37 16.05 6.50
CA HIS A 86 16.93 15.90 6.56
C HIS A 86 16.38 17.19 7.17
N ASP A 87 16.53 18.34 6.49
CA ASP A 87 15.84 19.57 6.90
C ASP A 87 14.36 19.49 6.51
N LEU A 88 13.68 18.58 7.20
CA LEU A 88 12.29 18.68 7.63
C LEU A 88 12.24 18.21 9.10
N ASP A 89 13.28 18.50 9.89
CA ASP A 89 13.21 18.37 11.34
C ASP A 89 12.39 19.55 11.87
N ASN A 90 11.08 19.31 11.96
CA ASN A 90 10.05 19.72 12.93
C ASN A 90 10.20 20.92 13.89
N ASN A 91 11.24 21.74 13.92
CA ASN A 91 11.27 22.98 14.70
C ASN A 91 12.10 24.04 13.97
N ASP A 92 11.52 25.22 13.76
CA ASP A 92 12.15 26.42 13.18
C ASP A 92 12.51 26.35 11.69
N VAL A 93 11.53 26.54 10.82
CA VAL A 93 11.50 27.60 9.78
C VAL A 93 10.11 27.59 9.11
N ASP A 94 9.32 28.59 9.47
CA ASP A 94 8.25 29.20 8.67
C ASP A 94 7.10 28.33 8.10
N SER A 95 6.51 27.50 8.96
CA SER A 95 5.19 26.89 8.70
C SER A 95 4.07 27.92 8.48
N THR A 96 4.27 29.19 8.84
CA THR A 96 3.29 30.27 8.69
C THR A 96 3.11 30.76 7.25
N LEU A 97 4.15 30.74 6.42
CA LEU A 97 4.06 31.23 5.04
C LEU A 97 3.42 30.21 4.08
N TYR A 98 3.53 28.91 4.38
CA TYR A 98 2.97 27.84 3.56
C TYR A 98 1.52 27.44 3.94
N GLN A 99 1.09 27.73 5.18
CA GLN A 99 -0.27 27.43 5.65
C GLN A 99 -1.34 28.34 5.01
N GLY A 100 -0.97 29.54 4.56
CA GLY A 100 -1.92 30.55 4.07
C GLY A 100 -2.42 30.36 2.63
N TYR A 101 -1.77 29.53 1.83
CA TYR A 101 -2.02 29.45 0.38
C TYR A 101 -2.60 28.13 -0.12
N LEU A 102 -2.65 27.08 0.72
CA LEU A 102 -3.20 25.79 0.32
C LEU A 102 -4.61 25.63 0.87
N CYS A 103 -5.57 25.49 -0.04
CA CYS A 103 -6.96 25.16 0.29
C CYS A 103 -6.97 23.87 1.15
N PRO A 104 -7.85 23.73 2.17
CA PRO A 104 -7.86 22.57 3.08
C PRO A 104 -7.90 21.19 2.37
N THR A 105 -8.43 21.16 1.15
CA THR A 105 -8.46 19.97 0.28
C THR A 105 -7.09 19.53 -0.25
N GLN A 106 -6.17 20.47 -0.50
CA GLN A 106 -4.81 20.18 -0.96
C GLN A 106 -3.90 19.70 0.18
N TYR A 107 -4.07 20.24 1.39
CA TYR A 107 -3.36 19.79 2.58
C TYR A 107 -3.66 18.31 2.89
N ASN A 108 -4.94 17.93 2.89
CA ASN A 108 -5.37 16.55 3.10
C ASN A 108 -4.87 15.60 2.00
N LYS A 109 -4.86 16.06 0.74
CA LYS A 109 -4.33 15.27 -0.39
C LYS A 109 -2.82 15.05 -0.28
N LEU A 110 -2.07 16.05 0.17
CA LEU A 110 -0.63 15.93 0.42
C LEU A 110 -0.32 15.01 1.60
N GLU A 111 -1.11 15.06 2.67
CA GLU A 111 -0.94 14.18 3.82
C GLU A 111 -1.22 12.70 3.46
N LEU A 112 -2.28 12.44 2.68
CA LEU A 112 -2.55 11.12 2.13
C LEU A 112 -1.44 10.65 1.17
N LYS A 113 -0.96 11.51 0.26
CA LYS A 113 0.16 11.20 -0.65
C LYS A 113 1.46 10.92 0.11
N LYS A 114 1.67 11.51 1.30
CA LYS A 114 2.85 11.24 2.15
C LYS A 114 2.80 9.86 2.80
N ARG A 115 1.60 9.37 3.13
CA ARG A 115 1.33 8.08 3.80
C ARG A 115 1.15 6.93 2.82
N HIS A 116 0.83 7.24 1.56
CA HIS A 116 0.74 6.26 0.48
C HIS A 116 2.08 5.55 0.25
N MET A 117 2.09 4.22 0.38
CA MET A 117 3.27 3.38 0.21
C MET A 117 3.30 2.76 -1.17
N ILE A 118 2.30 1.96 -1.52
CA ILE A 118 2.24 1.22 -2.78
C ILE A 118 0.84 1.29 -3.38
N SER A 119 0.79 1.22 -4.71
CA SER A 119 -0.42 0.99 -5.49
C SER A 119 -0.15 -0.15 -6.46
N GLN A 120 -1.07 -1.09 -6.55
CA GLN A 120 -1.03 -2.22 -7.48
C GLN A 120 -2.38 -2.35 -8.17
N GLU A 121 -2.35 -2.73 -9.44
CA GLU A 121 -3.52 -2.85 -10.29
C GLU A 121 -3.46 -4.17 -11.06
N TYR A 122 -4.58 -4.90 -11.05
CA TYR A 122 -4.71 -6.18 -11.71
C TYR A 122 -6.06 -6.30 -12.40
N ILE A 123 -6.09 -6.98 -13.55
CA ILE A 123 -7.33 -7.44 -14.18
C ILE A 123 -7.43 -8.93 -13.94
N LEU A 124 -8.54 -9.35 -13.32
CA LEU A 124 -8.71 -10.71 -12.84
C LEU A 124 -9.89 -11.38 -13.56
N PRO A 125 -9.72 -12.63 -14.08
CA PRO A 125 -10.70 -13.30 -14.92
C PRO A 125 -11.80 -13.98 -14.10
N PHE A 126 -12.40 -13.24 -13.17
CA PHE A 126 -13.57 -13.67 -12.42
C PHE A 126 -14.47 -12.48 -12.08
N PRO A 127 -15.78 -12.72 -11.84
CA PRO A 127 -16.72 -11.65 -11.51
C PRO A 127 -16.32 -10.92 -10.22
N TYR A 128 -16.57 -9.61 -10.17
CA TYR A 128 -16.20 -8.78 -9.00
C TYR A 128 -16.82 -9.29 -7.69
N LEU A 129 -17.98 -9.95 -7.75
CA LEU A 129 -18.64 -10.55 -6.60
C LEU A 129 -17.78 -11.63 -5.93
N CYS A 130 -16.94 -12.36 -6.68
CA CYS A 130 -15.97 -13.28 -6.08
C CYS A 130 -14.98 -12.55 -5.18
N GLN A 131 -14.47 -11.42 -5.65
CA GLN A 131 -13.50 -10.61 -4.93
C GLN A 131 -14.13 -10.00 -3.67
N ILE A 132 -15.33 -9.44 -3.79
CA ILE A 132 -16.06 -8.91 -2.63
C ILE A 132 -16.38 -10.01 -1.61
N TYR A 133 -16.84 -11.17 -2.08
CA TYR A 133 -17.08 -12.32 -1.20
C TYR A 133 -15.82 -12.76 -0.45
N HIS A 134 -14.69 -12.85 -1.17
CA HIS A 134 -13.39 -13.20 -0.60
C HIS A 134 -12.96 -12.19 0.46
N LEU A 135 -12.91 -10.90 0.12
CA LEU A 135 -12.46 -9.83 1.02
C LEU A 135 -13.32 -9.73 2.29
N LEU A 136 -14.63 -9.95 2.18
CA LEU A 136 -15.56 -9.82 3.30
C LEU A 136 -15.71 -11.10 4.15
N ASN A 137 -15.14 -12.22 3.73
CA ASN A 137 -15.23 -13.50 4.44
C ASN A 137 -13.97 -13.78 5.25
N LEU A 138 -14.00 -13.56 6.56
CA LEU A 138 -12.81 -13.68 7.41
C LEU A 138 -12.19 -15.10 7.47
N LYS A 139 -12.94 -16.15 7.09
CA LYS A 139 -12.44 -17.54 7.15
C LYS A 139 -11.28 -17.80 6.19
N HIS A 140 -11.23 -17.06 5.08
CA HIS A 140 -10.18 -17.24 4.08
C HIS A 140 -8.78 -16.96 4.67
N LEU A 141 -8.70 -16.01 5.60
CA LEU A 141 -7.47 -15.61 6.28
C LEU A 141 -6.78 -16.76 7.01
N GLU A 142 -7.56 -17.72 7.55
CA GLU A 142 -7.04 -18.85 8.31
C GLU A 142 -6.55 -20.00 7.42
N THR A 143 -7.21 -20.19 6.27
CA THR A 143 -7.01 -21.41 5.46
C THR A 143 -6.17 -21.18 4.21
N ILE A 144 -6.19 -19.98 3.65
CA ILE A 144 -5.56 -19.67 2.35
C ILE A 144 -4.15 -19.15 2.54
N HIS A 145 -3.96 -18.21 3.47
CA HIS A 145 -2.69 -17.52 3.68
C HIS A 145 -1.72 -18.28 4.60
N LYS A 146 -1.51 -19.56 4.31
CA LYS A 146 -0.59 -20.41 5.09
C LYS A 146 0.86 -19.99 4.91
N PHE A 147 1.25 -19.51 3.74
CA PHE A 147 2.64 -19.17 3.45
C PHE A 147 2.91 -17.68 3.69
N SER A 148 2.02 -16.78 3.27
CA SER A 148 2.19 -15.32 3.46
C SER A 148 1.94 -14.85 4.91
N LEU A 149 0.84 -15.26 5.54
CA LEU A 149 0.46 -14.83 6.89
C LEU A 149 0.83 -15.85 7.97
N ASN A 150 1.40 -17.00 7.58
CA ASN A 150 1.95 -18.04 8.46
C ASN A 150 1.01 -18.44 9.61
N ASN A 151 -0.16 -18.97 9.24
CA ASN A 151 -1.22 -19.46 10.13
C ASN A 151 -1.80 -18.40 11.07
N LEU A 152 -2.09 -17.21 10.54
CA LEU A 152 -2.90 -16.22 11.24
C LEU A 152 -4.28 -16.81 11.54
N ARG A 153 -4.72 -16.73 12.80
CA ARG A 153 -6.05 -17.20 13.23
C ARG A 153 -6.94 -16.04 13.64
N VAL A 154 -8.23 -16.15 13.35
CA VAL A 154 -9.24 -15.20 13.83
C VAL A 154 -9.81 -15.75 15.13
N ILE A 155 -9.53 -15.08 16.25
CA ILE A 155 -9.94 -15.56 17.58
C ILE A 155 -11.44 -15.32 17.78
N ASN A 156 -11.88 -14.10 17.54
CA ASN A 156 -13.25 -13.69 17.79
C ASN A 156 -13.57 -12.40 17.01
N ILE A 157 -14.86 -12.19 16.76
CA ILE A 157 -15.39 -10.92 16.27
C ILE A 157 -15.85 -10.12 17.48
N SER A 158 -15.19 -8.99 17.72
CA SER A 158 -15.44 -8.16 18.89
C SER A 158 -16.63 -7.22 18.69
N HIS A 159 -16.81 -6.70 17.47
CA HIS A 159 -17.83 -5.71 17.19
C HIS A 159 -18.30 -5.74 15.74
N PHE A 160 -19.59 -5.49 15.53
CA PHE A 160 -20.17 -5.27 14.21
C PHE A 160 -21.08 -4.04 14.26
N GLN A 161 -20.87 -3.10 13.35
CA GLN A 161 -21.66 -1.89 13.21
C GLN A 161 -22.13 -1.73 11.75
N PRO A 162 -23.44 -1.81 11.48
CA PRO A 162 -23.96 -1.50 10.16
C PRO A 162 -23.87 0.01 9.89
N THR A 163 -23.54 0.38 8.66
CA THR A 163 -23.61 1.77 8.17
C THR A 163 -24.67 1.88 7.06
N ALA A 164 -25.05 3.10 6.67
CA ALA A 164 -26.06 3.32 5.64
C ALA A 164 -25.66 2.71 4.27
N ILE A 165 -24.35 2.69 3.98
CA ILE A 165 -23.78 2.28 2.69
C ILE A 165 -22.92 1.01 2.78
N GLY A 166 -22.72 0.45 3.98
CA GLY A 166 -21.95 -0.76 4.20
C GLY A 166 -21.96 -1.21 5.65
N GLY A 167 -20.76 -1.40 6.22
CA GLY A 167 -20.60 -1.82 7.62
C GLY A 167 -19.16 -1.84 8.09
N VAL A 168 -18.96 -1.96 9.39
CA VAL A 168 -17.67 -2.08 10.05
C VAL A 168 -17.69 -3.34 10.89
N ILE A 169 -16.68 -4.20 10.73
CA ILE A 169 -16.45 -5.35 11.60
C ILE A 169 -15.08 -5.22 12.25
N LYS A 170 -15.02 -5.49 13.55
CA LYS A 170 -13.78 -5.59 14.31
C LYS A 170 -13.57 -7.02 14.74
N PHE A 171 -12.35 -7.53 14.56
CA PHE A 171 -12.02 -8.90 14.88
C PHE A 171 -10.60 -9.03 15.38
N GLN A 172 -10.38 -9.97 16.29
CA GLN A 172 -9.08 -10.22 16.87
C GLN A 172 -8.34 -11.27 16.04
N THR A 173 -7.09 -10.97 15.71
CA THR A 173 -6.20 -11.88 15.00
C THR A 173 -5.06 -12.32 15.91
N MET A 174 -4.62 -13.57 15.79
CA MET A 174 -3.48 -14.13 16.50
C MET A 174 -2.44 -14.66 15.52
N LEU A 175 -1.18 -14.30 15.74
CA LEU A 175 -0.03 -14.91 15.08
C LEU A 175 0.40 -16.15 15.86
N ASP A 176 0.24 -17.32 15.27
CA ASP A 176 0.53 -18.61 15.91
C ASP A 176 2.05 -18.92 15.99
N SER A 177 2.83 -18.40 15.03
CA SER A 177 4.26 -18.69 14.93
C SER A 177 5.15 -17.58 15.53
N PRO A 178 6.16 -17.92 16.35
CA PRO A 178 7.10 -16.94 16.88
C PRO A 178 8.03 -16.34 15.82
N LEU A 179 8.17 -17.00 14.65
CA LEU A 179 9.02 -16.57 13.54
C LEU A 179 8.26 -15.78 12.47
N ASN A 180 7.02 -15.36 12.73
CA ASN A 180 6.24 -14.60 11.75
C ASN A 180 6.82 -13.18 11.57
N ALA A 181 7.18 -12.83 10.33
CA ALA A 181 7.73 -11.52 9.97
C ALA A 181 6.84 -10.34 10.40
N LEU A 182 5.52 -10.53 10.46
CA LEU A 182 4.57 -9.52 10.92
C LEU A 182 4.81 -9.09 12.38
N ARG A 183 5.47 -9.91 13.20
CA ARG A 183 5.80 -9.58 14.60
C ARG A 183 6.76 -8.39 14.73
N ILE A 184 7.48 -8.06 13.66
CA ILE A 184 8.36 -6.88 13.59
C ILE A 184 7.53 -5.59 13.74
N TRP A 185 6.30 -5.58 13.23
CA TRP A 185 5.46 -4.39 13.17
C TRP A 185 4.27 -4.44 14.13
N ARG A 186 3.78 -5.61 14.52
CA ARG A 186 2.60 -5.71 15.40
C ARG A 186 2.77 -6.72 16.54
N GLN A 187 1.99 -6.51 17.60
CA GLN A 187 1.84 -7.48 18.66
C GLN A 187 1.24 -8.80 18.13
N PRO A 188 1.49 -9.95 18.79
CA PRO A 188 0.98 -11.24 18.33
C PRO A 188 -0.55 -11.30 18.26
N ILE A 189 -1.24 -10.59 19.16
CA ILE A 189 -2.69 -10.49 19.20
C ILE A 189 -3.06 -9.03 19.00
N VAL A 190 -3.87 -8.75 17.98
CA VAL A 190 -4.37 -7.39 17.72
C VAL A 190 -5.79 -7.41 17.16
N GLU A 191 -6.54 -6.35 17.46
CA GLU A 191 -7.85 -6.09 16.87
C GLU A 191 -7.69 -5.37 15.53
N VAL A 192 -8.23 -5.98 14.47
CA VAL A 192 -8.18 -5.48 13.11
C VAL A 192 -9.58 -4.99 12.72
N ASP A 193 -9.62 -3.85 12.04
CA ASP A 193 -10.86 -3.29 11.53
C ASP A 193 -10.99 -3.63 10.03
N LEU A 194 -12.15 -4.14 9.62
CA LEU A 194 -12.53 -4.34 8.21
C LEU A 194 -13.81 -3.55 7.94
N ILE A 195 -13.74 -2.65 6.97
CA ILE A 195 -14.79 -1.68 6.68
C ILE A 195 -15.22 -1.83 5.23
N LEU A 196 -16.52 -1.93 5.01
CA LEU A 196 -17.15 -1.84 3.71
C LEU A 196 -17.67 -0.41 3.53
N HIS A 197 -17.04 0.36 2.64
CA HIS A 197 -17.42 1.76 2.37
C HIS A 197 -18.47 1.87 1.27
N THR A 198 -18.26 1.12 0.20
CA THR A 198 -19.11 1.14 -1.01
C THR A 198 -19.22 -0.31 -1.53
N PRO A 199 -20.07 -0.63 -2.53
CA PRO A 199 -20.13 -2.01 -3.03
C PRO A 199 -18.84 -2.47 -3.70
N TYR A 200 -17.89 -1.56 -3.95
CA TYR A 200 -16.62 -1.86 -4.61
C TYR A 200 -15.40 -1.57 -3.73
N THR A 201 -15.56 -0.98 -2.55
CA THR A 201 -14.45 -0.48 -1.73
C THR A 201 -14.45 -1.12 -0.35
N VAL A 202 -13.35 -1.82 -0.04
CA VAL A 202 -13.12 -2.48 1.24
C VAL A 202 -11.82 -1.95 1.84
N GLU A 203 -11.86 -1.56 3.10
CA GLU A 203 -10.70 -1.11 3.87
C GLU A 203 -10.34 -2.13 4.94
N LEU A 204 -9.08 -2.52 5.00
CA LEU A 204 -8.50 -3.32 6.07
C LEU A 204 -7.49 -2.48 6.83
N SER A 205 -7.76 -2.23 8.11
CA SER A 205 -6.94 -1.36 8.94
C SER A 205 -6.32 -2.15 10.09
N ILE A 206 -5.00 -2.34 10.00
CA ILE A 206 -4.22 -3.19 10.89
C ILE A 206 -3.41 -2.32 11.85
N PRO A 207 -3.60 -2.44 13.18
CA PRO A 207 -2.79 -1.71 14.13
C PRO A 207 -1.38 -2.30 14.24
N VAL A 208 -0.43 -1.40 14.47
CA VAL A 208 1.01 -1.60 14.58
C VAL A 208 1.47 -0.99 15.91
N TYR A 209 2.69 -1.27 16.35
CA TYR A 209 3.30 -0.63 17.51
C TYR A 209 3.16 0.91 17.46
N ASN A 210 3.16 1.53 18.66
CA ASN A 210 3.11 2.98 18.86
C ASN A 210 1.83 3.66 18.32
N ASN A 211 0.69 2.96 18.39
CA ASN A 211 -0.62 3.48 17.97
C ASN A 211 -0.67 3.87 16.47
N LYS A 212 0.21 3.27 15.67
CA LYS A 212 0.29 3.44 14.21
C LYS A 212 -0.54 2.39 13.51
N ARG A 213 -0.83 2.60 12.23
CA ARG A 213 -1.66 1.69 11.44
C ARG A 213 -1.10 1.50 10.04
N ILE A 214 -1.34 0.30 9.49
CA ILE A 214 -1.25 0.00 8.07
C ILE A 214 -2.68 -0.12 7.58
N VAL A 215 -3.05 0.67 6.58
CA VAL A 215 -4.36 0.66 5.97
C VAL A 215 -4.23 0.14 4.55
N VAL A 216 -4.97 -0.91 4.23
CA VAL A 216 -5.03 -1.50 2.90
C VAL A 216 -6.42 -1.23 2.33
N MET A 217 -6.47 -0.51 1.21
CA MET A 217 -7.68 -0.22 0.46
C MET A 217 -7.75 -1.14 -0.74
N PHE A 218 -8.85 -1.87 -0.85
CA PHE A 218 -9.17 -2.73 -1.98
C PHE A 218 -10.31 -2.11 -2.78
N TYR A 219 -10.12 -1.96 -4.08
CA TYR A 219 -11.17 -1.56 -5.01
C TYR A 219 -11.41 -2.69 -6.02
N ALA A 220 -12.60 -3.27 -6.01
CA ALA A 220 -13.00 -4.35 -6.91
C ALA A 220 -14.06 -3.84 -7.91
N LEU A 221 -13.60 -3.23 -9.00
CA LEU A 221 -14.47 -2.59 -10.00
C LEU A 221 -14.88 -3.58 -11.09
N PRO A 222 -16.17 -3.77 -11.37
CA PRO A 222 -16.61 -4.65 -12.44
C PRO A 222 -16.26 -4.04 -13.81
N LEU A 223 -15.53 -4.82 -14.64
CA LEU A 223 -15.32 -4.46 -16.05
C LEU A 223 -16.43 -5.07 -16.91
N ASN A 224 -16.77 -6.33 -16.63
CA ASN A 224 -17.84 -7.05 -17.27
C ASN A 224 -18.37 -8.14 -16.31
N HIS A 225 -19.22 -9.04 -16.81
CA HIS A 225 -19.81 -10.11 -15.98
C HIS A 225 -18.83 -11.22 -15.60
N ARG A 226 -17.63 -11.25 -16.19
CA ARG A 226 -16.64 -12.33 -16.03
C ARG A 226 -15.30 -11.85 -15.50
N GLU A 227 -15.06 -10.55 -15.49
CA GLU A 227 -13.78 -9.94 -15.17
C GLU A 227 -14.01 -8.69 -14.33
N HIS A 228 -13.05 -8.42 -13.47
CA HIS A 228 -13.04 -7.20 -12.68
C HIS A 228 -11.60 -6.69 -12.54
N GLN A 229 -11.51 -5.40 -12.26
CA GLN A 229 -10.27 -4.71 -11.98
C GLN A 229 -10.11 -4.64 -10.46
N LEU A 230 -8.98 -5.13 -9.96
CA LEU A 230 -8.59 -5.06 -8.56
C LEU A 230 -7.48 -4.03 -8.40
N PHE A 231 -7.77 -2.98 -7.65
CA PHE A 231 -6.76 -2.04 -7.17
C PHE A 231 -6.49 -2.27 -5.69
N ILE A 232 -5.21 -2.29 -5.33
CA ILE A 232 -4.73 -2.41 -3.96
C ILE A 232 -3.86 -1.21 -3.65
N GLU A 233 -4.29 -0.38 -2.71
CA GLU A 233 -3.50 0.73 -2.19
C GLU A 233 -3.15 0.49 -0.73
N ILE A 234 -1.88 0.68 -0.37
CA ILE A 234 -1.44 0.56 1.02
C ILE A 234 -0.94 1.90 1.53
N TYR A 235 -1.49 2.32 2.66
CA TYR A 235 -1.11 3.51 3.40
C TYR A 235 -0.49 3.09 4.74
N SER A 236 0.55 3.81 5.16
CA SER A 236 1.30 3.46 6.37
C SER A 236 1.90 4.71 7.03
N ASP A 237 1.76 4.76 8.34
CA ASP A 237 2.38 5.77 9.22
C ASP A 237 3.65 5.24 9.91
N LEU A 238 4.20 4.11 9.46
CA LEU A 238 5.38 3.49 10.07
C LEU A 238 6.64 4.35 9.88
N GLU A 239 7.41 4.50 10.95
CA GLU A 239 8.76 5.08 10.95
C GLU A 239 9.79 4.01 10.51
N TRP A 240 9.58 3.44 9.33
CA TRP A 240 10.54 2.55 8.69
C TRP A 240 11.13 3.22 7.44
N PRO A 241 12.34 2.83 7.00
CA PRO A 241 12.90 3.33 5.75
C PRO A 241 11.92 3.05 4.60
N LYS A 242 11.30 4.12 4.08
CA LYS A 242 10.24 4.03 3.05
C LYS A 242 10.56 3.10 1.88
N PRO A 243 11.74 3.13 1.23
CA PRO A 243 12.00 2.26 0.08
C PRO A 243 12.01 0.78 0.47
N ILE A 244 12.57 0.42 1.64
CA ILE A 244 12.59 -0.96 2.13
C ILE A 244 11.17 -1.42 2.43
N LEU A 245 10.40 -0.59 3.14
CA LEU A 245 9.01 -0.90 3.48
C LEU A 245 8.15 -1.07 2.22
N GLN A 246 8.31 -0.21 1.22
CA GLN A 246 7.60 -0.31 -0.06
C GLN A 246 7.90 -1.63 -0.77
N VAL A 247 9.16 -2.04 -0.84
CA VAL A 247 9.56 -3.32 -1.44
C VAL A 247 8.91 -4.48 -0.69
N LEU A 248 9.00 -4.50 0.65
CA LEU A 248 8.41 -5.56 1.47
C LEU A 248 6.89 -5.64 1.29
N LEU A 249 6.21 -4.50 1.34
CA LEU A 249 4.75 -4.43 1.16
C LEU A 249 4.33 -4.86 -0.25
N HIS A 250 5.11 -4.50 -1.28
CA HIS A 250 4.83 -4.91 -2.65
C HIS A 250 4.90 -6.44 -2.80
N PHE A 251 5.95 -7.06 -2.26
CA PHE A 251 6.08 -8.52 -2.26
C PHE A 251 4.97 -9.19 -1.44
N ALA A 252 4.63 -8.66 -0.26
CA ALA A 252 3.57 -9.20 0.57
C ALA A 252 2.20 -9.16 -0.14
N SER A 253 1.89 -8.04 -0.80
CA SER A 253 0.65 -7.88 -1.56
C SER A 253 0.59 -8.82 -2.78
N CYS A 254 1.70 -8.97 -3.52
CA CYS A 254 1.78 -9.94 -4.61
C CYS A 254 1.60 -11.39 -4.12
N LEU A 255 2.24 -11.74 -3.01
CA LEU A 255 2.21 -13.10 -2.46
C LEU A 255 0.82 -13.48 -1.96
N THR A 256 0.14 -12.57 -1.24
CA THR A 256 -1.24 -12.77 -0.77
C THR A 256 -2.20 -12.94 -1.95
N LEU A 257 -2.11 -12.09 -2.97
CA LEU A 257 -2.91 -12.24 -4.18
C LEU A 257 -2.65 -13.58 -4.88
N PHE A 258 -1.40 -14.02 -4.97
CA PHE A 258 -1.06 -15.29 -5.60
C PHE A 258 -1.66 -16.49 -4.87
N GLU A 259 -1.70 -16.47 -3.54
CA GLU A 259 -2.39 -17.50 -2.75
C GLU A 259 -3.91 -17.46 -2.92
N ASP A 260 -4.48 -16.27 -3.13
CA ASP A 260 -5.92 -16.09 -3.30
C ASP A 260 -6.43 -16.50 -4.69
N LEU A 261 -5.63 -16.34 -5.74
CA LEU A 261 -6.00 -16.67 -7.13
C LEU A 261 -6.64 -18.06 -7.30
N PRO A 262 -6.06 -19.17 -6.82
CA PRO A 262 -6.67 -20.49 -6.96
C PRO A 262 -8.02 -20.59 -6.21
N TYR A 263 -8.16 -19.91 -5.07
CA TYR A 263 -9.42 -19.86 -4.34
C TYR A 263 -10.48 -19.07 -5.09
N LEU A 264 -10.13 -17.88 -5.60
CA LEU A 264 -11.01 -17.02 -6.38
C LEU A 264 -11.45 -17.70 -7.68
N ARG A 265 -10.55 -18.43 -8.34
CA ARG A 265 -10.89 -19.25 -9.51
C ARG A 265 -11.89 -20.34 -9.17
N ASN A 266 -11.66 -21.10 -8.10
CA ASN A 266 -12.59 -22.13 -7.62
C ASN A 266 -13.95 -21.54 -7.21
N LEU A 267 -13.97 -20.29 -6.74
CA LEU A 267 -15.21 -19.57 -6.41
C LEU A 267 -15.96 -19.13 -7.66
N GLY A 268 -15.24 -18.68 -8.70
CA GLY A 268 -15.79 -18.28 -9.99
C GLY A 268 -16.38 -19.44 -10.80
N GLU A 269 -15.78 -20.63 -10.71
CA GLU A 269 -16.30 -21.84 -11.34
C GLU A 269 -17.57 -22.39 -10.63
N LYS A 270 -17.73 -22.09 -9.34
CA LYS A 270 -18.97 -22.39 -8.61
C LYS A 270 -20.04 -21.36 -8.97
N ASN A 271 -21.31 -21.78 -9.03
CA ASN A 271 -22.40 -20.84 -9.27
C ASN A 271 -22.50 -19.84 -8.10
N ILE A 272 -21.90 -18.66 -8.29
CA ILE A 272 -21.83 -17.57 -7.32
C ILE A 272 -23.24 -17.14 -6.92
N GLU A 273 -24.18 -17.04 -7.86
CA GLU A 273 -25.56 -16.63 -7.56
C GLU A 273 -26.23 -17.58 -6.55
N ARG A 274 -25.93 -18.88 -6.65
CA ARG A 274 -26.37 -19.87 -5.67
C ARG A 274 -25.73 -19.64 -4.30
N LEU A 275 -24.43 -19.32 -4.24
CA LEU A 275 -23.75 -18.98 -2.98
C LEU A 275 -24.31 -17.70 -2.36
N PHE A 276 -24.64 -16.69 -3.16
CA PHE A 276 -25.30 -15.46 -2.71
C PHE A 276 -26.64 -15.75 -2.04
N ASN A 277 -27.47 -16.57 -2.68
CA ASN A 277 -28.78 -16.95 -2.15
C ASN A 277 -28.69 -17.87 -0.92
N MET A 278 -27.72 -18.80 -0.89
CA MET A 278 -27.53 -19.71 0.25
C MET A 278 -26.92 -18.99 1.47
N ASN A 279 -26.07 -17.98 1.26
CA ASN A 279 -25.43 -17.24 2.36
C ASN A 279 -26.35 -16.24 3.07
N LEU A 280 -27.47 -15.85 2.47
CA LEU A 280 -28.55 -15.16 3.18
C LEU A 280 -29.08 -15.99 4.37
N ALA A 281 -29.00 -17.33 4.28
CA ALA A 281 -29.48 -18.25 5.30
C ALA A 281 -28.40 -18.67 6.32
N SER A 282 -27.12 -18.32 6.11
CA SER A 282 -26.04 -18.72 7.01
C SER A 282 -25.82 -17.68 8.13
N ASN A 283 -25.77 -18.15 9.38
CA ASN A 283 -25.58 -17.30 10.57
C ASN A 283 -24.10 -17.28 11.04
N HIS A 284 -23.15 -17.54 10.14
CA HIS A 284 -21.74 -17.54 10.52
C HIS A 284 -21.26 -16.10 10.81
N GLN A 285 -20.69 -15.89 11.99
CA GLN A 285 -20.20 -14.58 12.42
C GLN A 285 -19.16 -14.00 11.44
N THR A 286 -18.31 -14.86 10.84
CA THR A 286 -17.28 -14.47 9.85
C THR A 286 -17.82 -13.90 8.55
N MET A 287 -19.15 -13.96 8.32
CA MET A 287 -19.80 -13.50 7.09
C MET A 287 -20.76 -12.32 7.32
N LEU A 288 -20.81 -11.75 8.53
CA LEU A 288 -21.73 -10.66 8.87
C LEU A 288 -21.60 -9.45 7.92
N LEU A 289 -20.38 -9.09 7.56
CA LEU A 289 -20.13 -7.97 6.66
C LEU A 289 -20.56 -8.27 5.21
N PHE A 290 -20.38 -9.52 4.76
CA PHE A 290 -20.91 -9.97 3.47
C PHE A 290 -22.44 -10.02 3.45
N LYS A 291 -23.07 -10.48 4.54
CA LYS A 291 -24.54 -10.45 4.67
C LYS A 291 -25.05 -9.01 4.54
N ARG A 292 -24.36 -8.06 5.18
CA ARG A 292 -24.68 -6.63 5.06
C ARG A 292 -24.53 -6.11 3.63
N PHE A 293 -23.50 -6.53 2.92
CA PHE A 293 -23.35 -6.22 1.49
C PHE A 293 -24.56 -6.72 0.67
N VAL A 294 -24.98 -7.97 0.90
CA VAL A 294 -26.13 -8.55 0.19
C VAL A 294 -27.44 -7.84 0.55
N GLU A 295 -27.65 -7.46 1.80
CA GLU A 295 -28.84 -6.68 2.22
C GLU A 295 -28.95 -5.34 1.49
N LEU A 296 -27.83 -4.65 1.27
CA LEU A 296 -27.79 -3.33 0.65
C LEU A 296 -27.82 -3.39 -0.88
N TYR A 297 -27.12 -4.35 -1.48
CA TYR A 297 -26.82 -4.35 -2.91
C TYR A 297 -27.34 -5.58 -3.66
N GLY A 298 -27.82 -6.62 -2.96
CA GLY A 298 -28.26 -7.88 -3.55
C GLY A 298 -29.50 -7.78 -4.44
N SER A 299 -30.34 -6.75 -4.27
CA SER A 299 -31.48 -6.48 -5.16
C SER A 299 -31.10 -5.65 -6.39
N SER A 300 -30.01 -4.86 -6.31
CA SER A 300 -29.54 -3.95 -7.36
C SER A 300 -28.58 -4.60 -8.36
N THR A 301 -28.06 -5.79 -8.08
CA THR A 301 -27.07 -6.51 -8.91
C THR A 301 -27.61 -7.05 -10.23
N LYS A 302 -28.89 -6.82 -10.57
CA LYS A 302 -29.43 -7.16 -11.90
C LYS A 302 -28.93 -6.27 -13.05
N ALA A 303 -28.19 -5.19 -12.78
CA ALA A 303 -27.31 -4.55 -13.78
C ALA A 303 -26.43 -3.47 -13.09
N PRO A 304 -25.12 -3.67 -12.94
CA PRO A 304 -24.24 -2.52 -12.77
C PRO A 304 -24.27 -1.70 -14.07
N LYS A 305 -24.44 -0.38 -13.95
CA LYS A 305 -24.31 0.53 -15.10
C LYS A 305 -22.91 0.38 -15.68
N LEU A 306 -22.84 -0.24 -16.85
CA LEU A 306 -21.63 -0.36 -17.65
C LEU A 306 -21.12 1.06 -17.95
N ILE A 307 -19.81 1.26 -17.87
CA ILE A 307 -19.17 2.48 -18.38
C ILE A 307 -19.25 2.39 -19.90
N GLU A 308 -20.25 3.03 -20.48
CA GLU A 308 -20.45 3.12 -21.92
C GLU A 308 -19.60 4.28 -22.45
N GLY A 309 -18.68 3.99 -23.40
CA GLY A 309 -18.10 5.03 -24.25
C GLY A 309 -16.67 4.78 -24.72
N SER A 310 -16.52 4.31 -25.98
CA SER A 310 -15.92 5.13 -27.04
C SER A 310 -16.06 4.46 -28.42
N HIS A 311 -17.01 4.98 -29.21
CA HIS A 311 -17.07 5.11 -30.68
C HIS A 311 -16.73 3.90 -31.59
N GLU A 312 -17.79 3.25 -32.09
CA GLU A 312 -17.81 2.66 -33.44
C GLU A 312 -17.86 3.79 -34.48
N ILE A 313 -16.89 3.80 -35.41
CA ILE A 313 -17.00 4.50 -36.68
C ILE A 313 -17.52 3.48 -37.68
N GLU A 314 -18.83 3.52 -37.95
CA GLU A 314 -19.44 2.88 -39.11
C GLU A 314 -18.95 3.61 -40.38
N HIS A 315 -18.15 2.94 -41.19
CA HIS A 315 -17.97 3.30 -42.59
C HIS A 315 -18.98 2.52 -43.43
N SER A 316 -20.07 3.20 -43.79
CA SER A 316 -20.95 2.80 -44.88
C SER A 316 -20.25 2.98 -46.24
N TYR A 317 -20.26 1.93 -47.06
CA TYR A 317 -20.14 2.00 -48.51
C TYR A 317 -21.37 1.36 -49.14
#